data_AF-A0A538BA05-F1
#
_entry.id   AF-A0A538BA05-F1
#
_cell.length_a   1.000
_cell.length_b   1.000
_cell.length_c   1.000
_cell.angle_alpha   90.00
_cell.angle_beta   90.00
_cell.angle_gamma   90.00
#
_symmetry.space_group_name_H-M   'P 1'
#
loop_
_entity.id
_entity.type
_entity.pdbx_description
1 polymer ?
#
loop_
_entity_poly.entity_id
_entity_poly.type
_entity_poly.pdbx_seq_one_letter_code
_entity_poly.pdbx_strand_id
1 'polypeptide(L)'
;MSGGLYLIGLAVLTTVVVPVLAAAVAWRRRLLPGWAGSPAWVVDAVLAFAAVVVIGELLGAVGQFRRWPVAAACAMVGGVAFVAARRVRPPAAGEALTTSPSRGRWPAAIAVGTLAVVAAQLSGWTAAAYQRGIIEDDSVGYHLPFAARFIQDGWVTRMHSAVPELPMTFYPATSELLHGVGMLAFHRDVVSPALNLFAAGLVLLAAWAVGRSAGMAPATLVAVAVVVASPLMATTQGGSAQNDTIGLFFFLAAAAVLVTGSGDGGDPGVLVASSAAAGLAFGTKLALIAPAGALLVGMIAVATRGERRGEQNEKGDARGVLRWRHGPRRR
;
A
#
# COMPACT_ATOMS: atom_id res chain seq x y z
N MET A 1 12.68 24.35 -16.03
CA MET A 1 11.60 23.80 -16.88
C MET A 1 10.73 24.96 -17.34
N SER A 2 10.21 24.97 -18.57
CA SER A 2 9.20 25.97 -18.93
C SER A 2 7.87 25.68 -18.21
N GLY A 3 7.05 26.71 -17.97
CA GLY A 3 5.73 26.54 -17.36
C GLY A 3 4.82 25.60 -18.16
N GLY A 4 4.88 25.65 -19.49
CA GLY A 4 4.11 24.74 -20.36
C GLY A 4 4.44 23.26 -20.12
N LEU A 5 5.72 22.89 -20.09
CA LEU A 5 6.13 21.51 -19.83
C LEU A 5 5.72 21.03 -18.43
N TYR A 6 5.74 21.92 -17.44
CA TYR A 6 5.23 21.63 -16.10
C TYR A 6 3.74 21.26 -16.14
N LEU A 7 2.91 22.06 -16.84
CA LEU A 7 1.48 21.81 -16.96
C LEU A 7 1.16 20.50 -17.68
N ILE A 8 1.90 20.15 -18.73
CA ILE A 8 1.73 18.85 -19.41
C ILE A 8 2.13 17.71 -18.46
N GLY A 9 3.18 17.89 -17.65
CA GLY A 9 3.54 16.91 -16.62
C GLY A 9 2.45 16.72 -15.58
N LEU A 10 1.88 17.81 -15.07
CA LEU A 10 0.76 17.76 -14.15
C LEU A 10 -0.44 17.04 -14.77
N ALA A 11 -0.81 17.39 -16.01
CA ALA A 11 -1.92 16.75 -16.72
C ALA A 11 -1.71 15.24 -16.91
N VAL A 12 -0.49 14.81 -17.26
CA VAL A 12 -0.16 13.39 -17.38
C VAL A 12 -0.25 12.68 -16.04
N LEU A 13 0.33 13.24 -14.98
CA LEU A 13 0.28 12.64 -13.65
C LEU A 13 -1.17 12.53 -13.15
N THR A 14 -1.99 13.56 -13.34
CA THR A 14 -3.42 13.53 -13.02
C THR A 14 -4.16 12.45 -13.82
N THR A 15 -3.86 12.31 -15.12
CA THR A 15 -4.45 11.29 -15.99
C THR A 15 -4.09 9.87 -15.55
N VAL A 16 -2.89 9.67 -15.01
CA VAL A 16 -2.46 8.39 -14.44
C VAL A 16 -3.17 8.11 -13.11
N VAL A 17 -3.13 9.07 -12.18
CA VAL A 17 -3.52 8.84 -10.78
C VAL A 17 -5.03 8.86 -10.57
N VAL A 18 -5.74 9.85 -11.10
CA VAL A 18 -7.16 10.08 -10.76
C VAL A 18 -8.07 8.93 -11.18
N PRO A 19 -8.01 8.41 -12.42
CA PRO A 19 -8.90 7.32 -12.85
C PRO A 19 -8.66 6.04 -12.05
N VAL A 20 -7.39 5.72 -11.78
CA VAL A 20 -7.00 4.53 -11.03
C VAL A 20 -7.42 4.64 -9.57
N LEU A 21 -7.23 5.80 -8.92
CA LEU A 21 -7.70 6.03 -7.55
C LEU A 21 -9.23 5.99 -7.45
N ALA A 22 -9.94 6.59 -8.41
CA ALA A 22 -11.40 6.53 -8.45
C ALA A 22 -11.91 5.08 -8.57
N ALA A 23 -11.27 4.27 -9.43
CA ALA A 23 -11.56 2.85 -9.56
C ALA A 23 -11.26 2.08 -8.27
N ALA A 24 -10.12 2.32 -7.64
CA ALA A 24 -9.73 1.71 -6.37
C ALA A 24 -10.78 1.97 -5.28
N VAL A 25 -11.20 3.23 -5.12
CA VAL A 25 -12.24 3.62 -4.16
C VAL A 25 -13.58 2.94 -4.48
N ALA A 26 -13.96 2.89 -5.76
CA ALA A 26 -15.21 2.27 -6.17
C ALA A 26 -15.21 0.76 -5.89
N TRP A 27 -14.12 0.06 -6.23
CA TRP A 27 -13.98 -1.38 -6.00
C TRP A 27 -13.83 -1.73 -4.53
N ARG A 28 -13.06 -0.98 -3.73
CA ARG A 28 -12.99 -1.20 -2.28
C ARG A 28 -14.38 -1.15 -1.66
N ARG A 29 -15.22 -0.16 -2.02
CA ARG A 29 -16.60 -0.08 -1.51
C ARG A 29 -17.46 -1.30 -1.86
N ARG A 30 -17.07 -2.09 -2.88
CA ARG A 30 -17.76 -3.33 -3.26
C ARG A 30 -17.16 -4.56 -2.61
N LEU A 31 -15.84 -4.64 -2.54
CA LEU A 31 -15.10 -5.76 -1.97
C LEU A 31 -15.16 -5.78 -0.44
N LEU A 32 -15.18 -4.59 0.18
CA LEU A 32 -15.13 -4.40 1.63
C LEU A 32 -16.24 -3.41 2.04
N PRO A 33 -17.52 -3.79 1.88
CA PRO A 33 -18.64 -2.95 2.28
C PRO A 33 -18.58 -2.71 3.80
N GLY A 34 -18.84 -1.48 4.24
CA GLY A 34 -18.77 -1.11 5.67
C GLY A 34 -17.38 -0.66 6.16
N TRP A 35 -16.31 -0.89 5.39
CA TRP A 35 -15.00 -0.35 5.72
C TRP A 35 -14.95 1.17 5.47
N ALA A 36 -14.51 1.93 6.47
CA ALA A 36 -14.42 3.38 6.43
C ALA A 36 -13.22 3.90 7.23
N GLY A 37 -12.80 5.14 6.98
CA GLY A 37 -11.67 5.78 7.67
C GLY A 37 -10.31 5.18 7.26
N SER A 38 -9.39 5.06 8.21
CA SER A 38 -8.00 4.70 7.92
C SER A 38 -7.79 3.35 7.23
N PRO A 39 -8.42 2.22 7.63
CA PRO A 39 -8.28 0.97 6.89
C PRO A 39 -8.80 1.07 5.45
N ALA A 40 -9.86 1.84 5.22
CA ALA A 40 -10.39 2.05 3.88
C ALA A 40 -9.40 2.83 3.01
N TRP A 41 -8.81 3.91 3.53
CA TRP A 41 -7.81 4.71 2.79
C TRP A 41 -6.54 3.90 2.49
N VAL A 42 -6.13 3.01 3.39
CA VAL A 42 -5.02 2.08 3.14
C VAL A 42 -5.33 1.15 1.97
N VAL A 43 -6.52 0.54 1.93
CA VAL A 43 -6.92 -0.33 0.81
C VAL A 43 -7.04 0.47 -0.49
N ASP A 44 -7.62 1.68 -0.45
CA ASP A 44 -7.73 2.55 -1.62
C ASP A 44 -6.32 2.83 -2.21
N ALA A 45 -5.34 3.12 -1.36
CA ALA A 45 -3.95 3.34 -1.77
C ALA A 45 -3.30 2.07 -2.34
N VAL A 46 -3.44 0.91 -1.66
CA VAL A 46 -2.89 -0.37 -2.13
C VAL A 46 -3.43 -0.73 -3.51
N LEU A 47 -4.74 -0.66 -3.71
CA LEU A 47 -5.36 -1.00 -5.00
C LEU A 47 -4.92 -0.03 -6.10
N ALA A 48 -4.77 1.26 -5.78
CA ALA A 48 -4.28 2.24 -6.73
C ALA A 48 -2.82 1.99 -7.14
N PHE A 49 -1.93 1.71 -6.17
CA PHE A 49 -0.54 1.34 -6.45
C PHE A 49 -0.45 0.04 -7.23
N ALA A 50 -1.18 -1.00 -6.84
CA ALA A 50 -1.20 -2.28 -7.53
C ALA A 50 -1.58 -2.11 -9.01
N ALA A 51 -2.62 -1.31 -9.29
CA ALA A 51 -3.03 -1.04 -10.67
C ALA A 51 -1.95 -0.28 -11.47
N VAL A 52 -1.32 0.75 -10.91
CA VAL A 52 -0.25 1.49 -11.60
C VAL A 52 0.96 0.58 -11.86
N VAL A 53 1.36 -0.22 -10.87
CA VAL A 53 2.50 -1.15 -10.99
C VAL A 53 2.22 -2.20 -12.04
N VAL A 54 1.08 -2.90 -11.97
CA VAL A 54 0.72 -3.93 -12.96
C VAL A 54 0.62 -3.35 -14.37
N ILE A 55 0.01 -2.18 -14.54
CA ILE A 55 -0.06 -1.52 -15.86
C ILE A 55 1.35 -1.17 -16.34
N GLY A 56 2.20 -0.61 -15.47
CA GLY A 56 3.58 -0.27 -15.79
C GLY A 56 4.42 -1.49 -16.18
N GLU A 57 4.29 -2.59 -15.44
CA GLU A 57 4.96 -3.86 -15.72
C GLU A 57 4.52 -4.47 -17.03
N LEU A 58 3.20 -4.55 -17.29
CA LEU A 58 2.66 -5.10 -18.52
C LEU A 58 3.08 -4.30 -19.75
N LEU A 59 3.02 -2.97 -19.68
CA LEU A 59 3.49 -2.11 -20.78
C LEU A 59 5.01 -2.15 -20.92
N GLY A 60 5.73 -2.14 -19.81
CA GLY A 60 7.19 -2.21 -19.80
C GLY A 60 7.74 -3.54 -20.28
N ALA A 61 7.00 -4.64 -20.11
CA ALA A 61 7.37 -5.95 -20.64
C ALA A 61 7.41 -5.98 -22.18
N VAL A 62 6.74 -5.03 -22.84
CA VAL A 62 6.68 -4.92 -24.31
C VAL A 62 7.26 -3.61 -24.85
N GLY A 63 8.07 -2.90 -24.04
CA GLY A 63 8.75 -1.67 -24.47
C GLY A 63 7.85 -0.42 -24.52
N GLN A 64 6.66 -0.48 -23.90
CA GLN A 64 5.65 0.56 -23.90
C GLN A 64 5.54 1.31 -22.57
N PHE A 65 6.54 1.21 -21.67
CA PHE A 65 6.64 2.10 -20.52
C PHE A 65 7.03 3.52 -20.96
N ARG A 66 6.09 4.19 -21.61
CA ARG A 66 6.24 5.48 -22.27
C ARG A 66 5.10 6.39 -21.82
N ARG A 67 5.35 7.70 -21.90
CA ARG A 67 4.49 8.75 -21.34
C ARG A 67 3.02 8.59 -21.69
N TRP A 68 2.70 8.52 -22.99
CA TRP A 68 1.32 8.46 -23.45
C TRP A 68 0.69 7.07 -23.33
N PRO A 69 1.37 5.95 -23.67
CA PRO A 69 0.84 4.62 -23.42
C PRO A 69 0.47 4.38 -21.95
N VAL A 70 1.33 4.76 -21.00
CA VAL A 70 1.05 4.59 -19.56
C VAL A 70 -0.14 5.45 -19.13
N ALA A 71 -0.18 6.73 -19.53
CA ALA A 71 -1.30 7.62 -19.22
C ALA A 71 -2.63 7.11 -19.79
N ALA A 72 -2.63 6.70 -21.07
CA ALA A 72 -3.81 6.17 -21.73
C ALA A 72 -4.28 4.86 -21.11
N ALA A 73 -3.37 3.93 -20.80
CA ALA A 73 -3.70 2.66 -20.16
C ALA A 73 -4.29 2.88 -18.75
N CYS A 74 -3.69 3.75 -17.94
CA CYS A 74 -4.24 4.08 -16.62
C CYS A 74 -5.63 4.72 -16.72
N ALA A 75 -5.82 5.64 -17.66
CA ALA A 75 -7.13 6.26 -17.90
C ALA A 75 -8.18 5.26 -18.37
N MET A 76 -7.83 4.39 -19.33
CA MET A 76 -8.74 3.37 -19.86
C MET A 76 -9.08 2.31 -18.82
N VAL A 77 -8.07 1.68 -18.20
CA VAL A 77 -8.27 0.62 -17.20
C VAL A 77 -8.99 1.18 -15.98
N GLY A 78 -8.56 2.33 -15.47
CA GLY A 78 -9.23 3.02 -14.35
C GLY A 78 -10.67 3.39 -14.69
N GLY A 79 -10.92 3.99 -15.85
CA GLY A 79 -12.27 4.36 -16.30
C GLY A 79 -13.20 3.17 -16.47
N VAL A 80 -12.74 2.10 -17.14
CA VAL A 80 -13.49 0.86 -17.33
C VAL A 80 -13.77 0.20 -15.98
N ALA A 81 -12.77 0.07 -15.12
CA ALA A 81 -12.91 -0.53 -13.79
C ALA A 81 -13.89 0.28 -12.92
N PHE A 82 -13.83 1.60 -12.96
CA PHE A 82 -14.77 2.47 -12.25
C PHE A 82 -16.22 2.29 -12.74
N VAL A 83 -16.43 2.28 -14.06
CA VAL A 83 -17.77 2.04 -14.64
C VAL A 83 -18.27 0.64 -14.30
N ALA A 84 -17.42 -0.38 -14.38
CA ALA A 84 -17.77 -1.74 -14.00
C ALA A 84 -18.17 -1.83 -12.52
N ALA A 85 -17.39 -1.23 -11.62
CA ALA A 85 -17.71 -1.17 -10.20
C ALA A 85 -19.07 -0.52 -9.94
N ARG A 86 -19.46 0.52 -10.70
CA ARG A 86 -20.77 1.16 -10.57
C ARG A 86 -21.94 0.28 -11.03
N ARG A 87 -21.72 -0.63 -11.99
CA ARG A 87 -22.75 -1.51 -12.56
C ARG A 87 -23.03 -2.75 -11.71
N VAL A 88 -22.03 -3.24 -10.97
CA VAL A 88 -22.23 -4.32 -10.01
C VAL A 88 -23.26 -3.85 -8.96
N ARG A 89 -24.09 -4.72 -8.40
CA ARG A 89 -24.96 -4.34 -7.26
C ARG A 89 -24.11 -4.31 -5.98
N PRO A 90 -24.23 -3.28 -5.12
CA PRO A 90 -23.52 -3.29 -3.85
C PRO A 90 -24.04 -4.47 -3.00
N PRO A 91 -23.15 -5.21 -2.32
CA PRO A 91 -23.59 -6.17 -1.30
C PRO A 91 -24.47 -5.45 -0.27
N ALA A 92 -25.35 -6.20 0.42
CA ALA A 92 -26.04 -5.65 1.58
C ALA A 92 -25.00 -5.07 2.55
N ALA A 93 -25.24 -3.87 3.07
CA ALA A 93 -24.29 -3.20 3.94
C ALA A 93 -23.97 -4.11 5.13
N GLY A 94 -22.74 -4.63 5.16
CA GLY A 94 -22.22 -5.32 6.34
C GLY A 94 -22.23 -4.37 7.53
N GLU A 95 -22.32 -4.94 8.73
CA GLU A 95 -22.25 -4.16 9.96
C GLU A 95 -20.97 -3.30 9.94
N ALA A 96 -21.13 -1.98 10.03
CA ALA A 96 -19.98 -1.08 9.95
C ALA A 96 -19.01 -1.44 11.08
N LEU A 97 -17.72 -1.59 10.78
CA LEU A 97 -16.69 -1.77 11.79
C LEU A 97 -16.55 -0.48 12.62
N THR A 98 -17.45 -0.30 13.60
CA THR A 98 -17.52 0.87 14.47
C THR A 98 -16.68 0.67 15.70
N THR A 99 -15.36 0.51 15.55
CA THR A 99 -14.43 0.83 16.64
C THR A 99 -13.98 2.27 16.46
N SER A 100 -14.54 3.16 17.28
CA SER A 100 -14.07 4.53 17.39
C SER A 100 -12.75 4.53 18.16
N PRO A 101 -11.71 5.26 17.72
CA PRO A 101 -10.51 5.47 18.51
C PRO A 101 -10.88 6.00 19.90
N SER A 102 -10.08 5.69 20.91
CA SER A 102 -10.26 6.26 22.25
C SER A 102 -10.28 7.80 22.16
N ARG A 103 -11.32 8.43 22.71
CA ARG A 103 -11.57 9.89 22.62
C ARG A 103 -10.65 10.71 23.53
N GLY A 104 -9.45 10.23 23.82
CA GLY A 104 -8.51 10.90 24.70
C GLY A 104 -7.83 12.07 23.99
N ARG A 105 -8.01 13.29 24.50
CA ARG A 105 -7.32 14.49 23.98
C ARG A 105 -5.79 14.36 23.98
N TRP A 106 -5.23 13.65 24.96
CA TRP A 106 -3.79 13.47 25.11
C TRP A 106 -3.20 12.49 24.06
N PRO A 107 -3.72 11.27 23.88
CA PRO A 107 -3.31 10.41 22.78
C PRO A 107 -3.39 11.09 21.40
N ALA A 108 -4.44 11.87 21.16
CA ALA A 108 -4.57 12.63 19.92
C ALA A 108 -3.50 13.72 19.78
N ALA A 109 -3.27 14.51 20.84
CA ALA A 109 -2.23 15.55 20.84
C ALA A 109 -0.82 14.96 20.64
N ILE A 110 -0.52 13.83 21.30
CA ILE A 110 0.75 13.11 21.12
C ILE A 110 0.88 12.64 19.67
N ALA A 111 -0.13 11.98 19.11
CA ALA A 111 -0.08 11.51 17.72
C ALA A 111 0.11 12.66 16.72
N VAL A 112 -0.56 13.79 16.91
CA VAL A 112 -0.39 14.99 16.08
C VAL A 112 1.01 15.57 16.23
N GLY A 113 1.53 15.69 17.47
CA GLY A 113 2.88 16.16 17.73
C GLY A 113 3.93 15.26 17.08
N THR A 114 3.78 13.94 17.21
CA THR A 114 4.65 12.95 16.57
C THR A 114 4.60 13.05 15.04
N LEU A 115 3.41 13.19 14.45
CA LEU A 115 3.27 13.39 13.01
C LEU A 115 3.99 14.67 12.54
N ALA A 116 3.84 15.77 13.30
CA ALA A 116 4.50 17.03 12.99
C ALA A 116 6.04 16.91 13.04
N VAL A 117 6.58 16.20 14.02
CA VAL A 117 8.03 15.96 14.13
C VAL A 117 8.55 15.14 12.94
N VAL A 118 7.91 14.02 12.61
CA VAL A 118 8.30 13.19 11.46
C VAL A 118 8.19 13.99 10.16
N ALA A 119 7.10 14.72 9.98
CA ALA A 119 6.88 15.56 8.80
C ALA A 119 7.96 16.64 8.68
N ALA A 120 8.29 17.34 9.77
CA ALA A 120 9.34 18.37 9.76
C ALA A 120 10.71 17.78 9.41
N GLN A 121 11.08 16.65 10.01
CA GLN A 121 12.35 15.99 9.76
C GLN A 121 12.51 15.57 8.29
N LEU A 122 11.52 14.85 7.75
CA LEU A 122 11.58 14.36 6.37
C LEU A 122 11.41 15.48 5.34
N SER A 123 10.60 16.51 5.65
CA SER A 123 10.45 17.67 4.78
C SER A 123 11.74 18.49 4.69
N GLY A 124 12.52 18.58 5.77
CA GLY A 124 13.82 19.24 5.76
C GLY A 124 14.78 18.60 4.75
N TRP A 125 14.91 17.28 4.80
CA TRP A 125 15.73 16.52 3.85
C TRP A 125 15.19 16.57 2.42
N THR A 126 13.86 16.47 2.26
CA THR A 126 13.17 16.58 0.97
C THR A 126 13.40 17.95 0.32
N ALA A 127 13.25 19.03 1.08
CA ALA A 127 13.51 20.39 0.61
C ALA A 127 14.97 20.57 0.19
N ALA A 128 15.89 19.98 0.95
CA ALA A 128 17.31 20.04 0.64
C ALA A 128 17.64 19.28 -0.66
N ALA A 129 16.99 18.14 -0.91
CA ALA A 129 17.12 17.40 -2.18
C ALA A 129 16.57 18.21 -3.37
N TYR A 130 15.49 18.97 -3.21
CA TYR A 130 15.03 19.89 -4.26
C TYR A 130 16.01 21.02 -4.57
N GLN A 131 16.84 21.42 -3.61
CA GLN A 131 17.82 22.50 -3.79
C GLN A 131 19.13 22.02 -4.43
N ARG A 132 19.64 20.86 -4.02
CA ARG A 132 20.96 20.35 -4.42
C ARG A 132 20.94 19.09 -5.29
N GLY A 133 19.77 18.51 -5.51
CA GLY A 133 19.61 17.18 -6.11
C GLY A 133 19.61 16.04 -5.09
N ILE A 134 19.22 14.86 -5.55
CA ILE A 134 19.30 13.61 -4.79
C ILE A 134 20.75 13.13 -4.82
N ILE A 135 21.36 12.92 -3.65
CA ILE A 135 22.78 12.57 -3.50
C ILE A 135 23.02 11.33 -2.64
N GLU A 136 21.94 10.68 -2.19
CA GLU A 136 22.04 9.45 -1.40
C GLU A 136 22.58 8.32 -2.31
N ASP A 137 23.51 7.53 -1.78
CA ASP A 137 24.42 6.67 -2.54
C ASP A 137 23.67 5.66 -3.42
N ASP A 138 22.78 4.89 -2.82
CA ASP A 138 21.99 3.87 -3.52
C ASP A 138 20.96 4.51 -4.48
N SER A 139 20.45 5.69 -4.13
CA SER A 139 19.53 6.46 -4.97
C SER A 139 20.16 6.82 -6.31
N VAL A 140 21.38 7.34 -6.29
CA VAL A 140 22.13 7.70 -7.50
C VAL A 140 22.85 6.51 -8.12
N GLY A 141 23.17 5.50 -7.32
CA GLY A 141 23.88 4.29 -7.72
C GLY A 141 23.04 3.36 -8.59
N TYR A 142 21.77 3.13 -8.24
CA TYR A 142 20.91 2.24 -9.05
C TYR A 142 19.41 2.58 -9.07
N HIS A 143 18.81 3.13 -8.01
CA HIS A 143 17.35 3.38 -8.02
C HIS A 143 16.92 4.36 -9.13
N LEU A 144 17.51 5.56 -9.15
CA LEU A 144 17.22 6.57 -10.17
C LEU A 144 17.76 6.16 -11.55
N PRO A 145 18.96 5.57 -11.69
CA PRO A 145 19.40 4.99 -12.97
C PRO A 145 18.42 3.98 -13.55
N PHE A 146 17.86 3.07 -12.75
CA PHE A 146 16.85 2.10 -13.21
C PHE A 146 15.58 2.82 -13.70
N ALA A 147 15.04 3.73 -12.89
CA ALA A 147 13.88 4.54 -13.26
C ALA A 147 14.12 5.34 -14.56
N ALA A 148 15.30 5.95 -14.70
CA ALA A 148 15.71 6.68 -15.89
C ALA A 148 15.87 5.76 -17.10
N ARG A 149 16.35 4.53 -16.91
CA ARG A 149 16.47 3.57 -17.99
C ARG A 149 15.11 3.12 -18.50
N PHE A 150 14.17 2.84 -17.60
CA PHE A 150 12.80 2.45 -17.94
C PHE A 150 12.12 3.46 -18.87
N ILE A 151 12.30 4.76 -18.62
CA ILE A 151 11.70 5.80 -19.47
C ILE A 151 12.46 6.03 -20.78
N GLN A 152 13.76 5.70 -20.84
CA GLN A 152 14.61 5.92 -22.01
C GLN A 152 14.35 4.87 -23.09
N ASP A 153 14.29 3.58 -22.72
CA ASP A 153 14.06 2.50 -23.67
C ASP A 153 12.60 2.01 -23.70
N GLY A 154 11.84 2.26 -22.62
CA GLY A 154 10.46 1.82 -22.44
C GLY A 154 10.34 0.41 -21.88
N TRP A 155 11.44 -0.25 -21.52
CA TRP A 155 11.48 -1.63 -21.06
C TRP A 155 11.78 -1.70 -19.55
N VAL A 156 10.99 -2.50 -18.82
CA VAL A 156 11.22 -2.75 -17.38
C VAL A 156 11.72 -4.16 -17.08
N THR A 157 11.74 -5.03 -18.08
CA THR A 157 12.17 -6.43 -17.97
C THR A 157 13.57 -6.68 -18.54
N ARG A 158 14.16 -5.68 -19.19
CA ARG A 158 15.52 -5.79 -19.72
C ARG A 158 16.52 -5.55 -18.59
N MET A 159 17.51 -6.44 -18.51
CA MET A 159 18.58 -6.32 -17.54
C MET A 159 19.39 -5.06 -17.81
N HIS A 160 19.57 -4.26 -16.75
CA HIS A 160 20.42 -3.09 -16.75
C HIS A 160 21.39 -3.17 -15.56
N SER A 161 22.68 -3.20 -15.87
CA SER A 161 23.74 -3.17 -14.86
C SER A 161 24.20 -1.73 -14.64
N ALA A 162 23.58 -1.07 -13.66
CA ALA A 162 24.00 0.27 -13.22
C ALA A 162 25.36 0.22 -12.50
N VAL A 163 25.60 -0.85 -11.74
CA VAL A 163 26.87 -1.16 -11.07
C VAL A 163 27.28 -2.59 -11.46
N PRO A 164 28.18 -2.78 -12.44
CA PRO A 164 28.50 -4.10 -13.01
C PRO A 164 29.00 -5.13 -12.00
N GLU A 165 29.61 -4.69 -10.90
CA GLU A 165 30.20 -5.57 -9.89
C GLU A 165 29.17 -6.08 -8.86
N LEU A 166 27.96 -5.52 -8.83
CA LEU A 166 26.92 -5.85 -7.85
C LEU A 166 25.68 -6.47 -8.51
N PRO A 167 24.99 -7.41 -7.83
CA PRO A 167 23.83 -8.11 -8.40
C PRO A 167 22.54 -7.27 -8.41
N MET A 168 22.64 -5.93 -8.30
CA MET A 168 21.50 -5.01 -8.18
C MET A 168 20.52 -5.12 -9.36
N THR A 169 20.99 -5.54 -10.54
CA THR A 169 20.17 -5.81 -11.73
C THR A 169 19.05 -6.83 -11.49
N PHE A 170 19.21 -7.71 -10.49
CA PHE A 170 18.21 -8.74 -10.15
C PHE A 170 17.30 -8.33 -8.99
N TYR A 171 17.47 -7.12 -8.46
CA TYR A 171 16.62 -6.64 -7.38
C TYR A 171 15.24 -6.27 -7.91
N PRO A 172 14.19 -6.46 -7.10
CA PRO A 172 12.85 -6.12 -7.49
C PRO A 172 12.73 -4.59 -7.57
N ALA A 173 12.06 -4.08 -8.62
CA ALA A 173 12.18 -2.69 -9.04
C ALA A 173 10.85 -1.90 -8.98
N THR A 174 9.95 -2.26 -8.04
CA THR A 174 8.63 -1.61 -7.94
C THR A 174 8.74 -0.12 -7.62
N SER A 175 9.65 0.28 -6.72
CA SER A 175 9.82 1.70 -6.36
C SER A 175 10.34 2.52 -7.54
N GLU A 176 11.27 1.95 -8.29
CA GLU A 176 11.93 2.51 -9.47
C GLU A 176 10.93 2.70 -10.60
N LEU A 177 9.97 1.78 -10.76
CA LEU A 177 8.84 1.96 -11.65
C LEU A 177 8.00 3.18 -11.25
N LEU A 178 7.72 3.39 -9.95
CA LEU A 178 6.98 4.55 -9.45
C LEU A 178 7.75 5.87 -9.68
N HIS A 179 9.07 5.88 -9.45
CA HIS A 179 9.94 6.99 -9.85
C HIS A 179 9.85 7.24 -11.36
N GLY A 180 9.88 6.17 -12.16
CA GLY A 180 9.72 6.20 -13.61
C GLY A 180 8.40 6.84 -14.04
N VAL A 181 7.27 6.55 -13.38
CA VAL A 181 5.98 7.19 -13.66
C VAL A 181 6.05 8.71 -13.45
N GLY A 182 6.70 9.16 -12.36
CA GLY A 182 6.95 10.58 -12.14
C GLY A 182 7.81 11.20 -13.24
N MET A 183 8.87 10.49 -13.66
CA MET A 183 9.73 10.95 -14.74
C MET A 183 9.05 10.93 -16.12
N LEU A 184 8.13 10.01 -16.39
CA LEU A 184 7.32 10.01 -17.62
C LEU A 184 6.50 11.28 -17.75
N ALA A 185 5.96 11.78 -16.64
CA ALA A 185 5.18 13.01 -16.61
C ALA A 185 6.06 14.25 -16.88
N PHE A 186 7.18 14.38 -16.17
CA PHE A 186 7.95 15.64 -16.17
C PHE A 186 9.24 15.61 -17.00
N HIS A 187 9.60 14.46 -17.58
CA HIS A 187 10.92 14.17 -18.17
C HIS A 187 12.11 14.49 -17.23
N ARG A 188 11.83 14.51 -15.92
CA ARG A 188 12.76 14.76 -14.82
C ARG A 188 12.24 14.07 -13.57
N ASP A 189 13.13 13.85 -12.63
CA ASP A 189 12.90 13.27 -11.32
C ASP A 189 12.24 14.23 -10.31
N VAL A 190 11.51 15.26 -10.76
CA VAL A 190 10.92 16.28 -9.87
C VAL A 190 9.94 15.73 -8.84
N VAL A 191 9.38 14.55 -9.06
CA VAL A 191 8.49 13.88 -8.08
C VAL A 191 9.29 13.03 -7.08
N SER A 192 10.46 12.55 -7.48
CA SER A 192 11.26 11.58 -6.73
C SER A 192 11.58 12.02 -5.30
N PRO A 193 12.05 13.26 -5.03
CA PRO A 193 12.36 13.69 -3.66
C PRO A 193 11.15 13.63 -2.72
N ALA A 194 9.93 13.80 -3.24
CA ALA A 194 8.71 13.80 -2.43
C ALA A 194 8.10 12.41 -2.22
N LEU A 195 8.51 11.38 -2.98
CA LEU A 195 7.86 10.07 -2.91
C LEU A 195 8.02 9.41 -1.54
N ASN A 196 9.20 9.46 -0.94
CA ASN A 196 9.41 8.89 0.40
C ASN A 196 8.72 9.70 1.51
N LEU A 197 8.60 11.02 1.36
CA LEU A 197 7.80 11.83 2.28
C LEU A 197 6.31 11.46 2.21
N PHE A 198 5.78 11.27 0.99
CA PHE A 198 4.43 10.80 0.77
C PHE A 198 4.23 9.39 1.35
N ALA A 199 5.15 8.48 1.07
CA ALA A 199 5.12 7.11 1.58
C ALA A 199 5.19 7.07 3.11
N ALA A 200 5.97 7.94 3.76
CA ALA A 200 6.00 8.04 5.22
C ALA A 200 4.63 8.41 5.81
N GLY A 201 3.90 9.31 5.15
CA GLY A 201 2.50 9.60 5.50
C GLY A 201 1.61 8.35 5.42
N LEU A 202 1.79 7.54 4.37
CA LEU A 202 1.06 6.28 4.21
C LEU A 202 1.49 5.20 5.21
N VAL A 203 2.77 5.12 5.57
CA VAL A 203 3.30 4.26 6.65
C VAL A 203 2.59 4.57 7.96
N LEU A 204 2.51 5.85 8.34
CA LEU A 204 1.84 6.27 9.59
C LEU A 204 0.33 6.03 9.54
N LEU A 205 -0.30 6.22 8.37
CA LEU A 205 -1.71 5.89 8.16
C LEU A 205 -1.97 4.38 8.32
N ALA A 206 -1.11 3.52 7.76
CA ALA A 206 -1.19 2.08 7.90
C ALA A 206 -0.96 1.66 9.36
N ALA A 207 0.03 2.24 10.04
CA ALA A 207 0.28 2.01 11.46
C ALA A 207 -0.91 2.38 12.34
N TRP A 208 -1.57 3.51 12.06
CA TRP A 208 -2.81 3.89 12.72
C TRP A 208 -3.93 2.87 12.44
N ALA A 209 -4.08 2.42 11.19
CA ALA A 209 -5.08 1.44 10.82
C ALA A 209 -4.89 0.10 11.56
N VAL A 210 -3.65 -0.38 11.71
CA VAL A 210 -3.31 -1.59 12.49
C VAL A 210 -3.85 -1.50 13.92
N GLY A 211 -3.57 -0.41 14.63
CA GLY A 211 -3.97 -0.26 16.04
C GLY A 211 -5.45 0.06 16.24
N ARG A 212 -6.19 0.41 15.19
CA ARG A 212 -7.55 0.94 15.31
C ARG A 212 -8.54 -0.06 15.87
N SER A 213 -8.53 -1.31 15.41
CA SER A 213 -9.47 -2.35 15.86
C SER A 213 -9.35 -2.62 17.37
N ALA A 214 -8.14 -2.51 17.91
CA ALA A 214 -7.83 -2.68 19.33
C ALA A 214 -7.89 -1.37 20.16
N GLY A 215 -8.30 -0.24 19.57
CA GLY A 215 -8.30 1.06 20.28
C GLY A 215 -6.91 1.64 20.57
N MET A 216 -5.85 1.09 19.95
CA MET A 216 -4.44 1.44 20.14
C MET A 216 -3.85 2.31 19.01
N ALA A 217 -4.70 2.90 18.15
CA ALA A 217 -4.27 3.63 16.96
C ALA A 217 -3.17 4.71 17.21
N PRO A 218 -3.28 5.56 18.25
CA PRO A 218 -2.22 6.51 18.57
C PRO A 218 -0.90 5.83 18.98
N ALA A 219 -0.97 4.74 19.76
CA ALA A 219 0.21 4.04 20.24
C ALA A 219 0.96 3.33 19.10
N THR A 220 0.24 2.68 18.19
CA THR A 220 0.85 2.03 17.01
C THR A 220 1.43 3.06 16.04
N LEU A 221 0.77 4.20 15.84
CA LEU A 221 1.34 5.32 15.07
C LEU A 221 2.64 5.80 15.69
N VAL A 222 2.65 6.07 17.01
CA VAL A 222 3.85 6.56 17.71
C VAL A 222 4.99 5.54 17.63
N ALA A 223 4.70 4.25 17.84
CA ALA A 223 5.71 3.20 17.75
C ALA A 223 6.37 3.15 16.36
N VAL A 224 5.59 3.21 15.28
CA VAL A 224 6.13 3.23 13.92
C VAL A 224 6.81 4.56 13.61
N ALA A 225 6.30 5.68 14.12
CA ALA A 225 6.93 6.98 13.95
C ALA A 225 8.32 7.05 14.58
N VAL A 226 8.57 6.38 15.71
CA VAL A 226 9.91 6.27 16.29
C VAL A 226 10.87 5.56 15.34
N VAL A 227 10.40 4.51 14.63
CA VAL A 227 11.20 3.81 13.61
C VAL A 227 11.49 4.74 12.43
N VAL A 228 10.47 5.43 11.91
CA VAL A 228 10.61 6.38 10.79
C VAL A 228 11.50 7.57 11.16
N ALA A 229 11.45 8.02 12.41
CA ALA A 229 12.26 9.13 12.92
C ALA A 229 13.68 8.71 13.35
N SER A 230 14.00 7.42 13.29
CA SER A 230 15.32 6.91 13.64
C SER A 230 16.40 7.58 12.78
N PRO A 231 17.63 7.76 13.29
CA PRO A 231 18.69 8.42 12.54
C PRO A 231 18.93 7.81 11.15
N LEU A 232 18.88 6.48 11.05
CA LEU A 232 19.04 5.76 9.79
C LEU A 232 17.94 6.12 8.79
N MET A 233 16.67 6.05 9.19
CA MET A 233 15.55 6.38 8.30
C MET A 233 15.52 7.86 7.93
N ALA A 234 15.80 8.73 8.90
CA ALA A 234 15.79 10.16 8.70
C ALA A 234 16.81 10.63 7.66
N THR A 235 18.03 10.08 7.67
CA THR A 235 19.10 10.49 6.76
C THR A 235 19.07 9.80 5.41
N THR A 236 18.47 8.61 5.33
CA THR A 236 18.47 7.80 4.09
C THR A 236 17.20 7.93 3.28
N GLN A 237 16.07 8.36 3.85
CA GLN A 237 14.77 8.28 3.17
C GLN A 237 14.24 9.65 2.71
N GLY A 238 14.40 10.69 3.53
CA GLY A 238 13.91 12.02 3.19
C GLY A 238 14.62 12.57 1.96
N GLY A 239 13.86 12.91 0.90
CA GLY A 239 14.45 13.44 -0.34
C GLY A 239 15.28 12.44 -1.16
N SER A 240 15.30 11.15 -0.81
CA SER A 240 16.01 10.11 -1.55
C SER A 240 15.08 9.31 -2.46
N ALA A 241 15.65 8.41 -3.26
CA ALA A 241 14.92 7.42 -4.05
C ALA A 241 15.00 6.00 -3.44
N GLN A 242 15.36 5.91 -2.15
CA GLN A 242 15.34 4.65 -1.40
C GLN A 242 13.95 4.01 -1.41
N ASN A 243 13.92 2.68 -1.33
CA ASN A 243 12.68 1.91 -1.42
C ASN A 243 12.15 1.39 -0.06
N ASP A 244 12.84 1.65 1.07
CA ASP A 244 12.44 1.14 2.39
C ASP A 244 11.09 1.69 2.84
N THR A 245 10.87 3.00 2.69
CA THR A 245 9.64 3.63 3.19
C THR A 245 8.40 3.16 2.42
N ILE A 246 8.51 3.03 1.08
CA ILE A 246 7.46 2.47 0.24
C ILE A 246 7.21 0.99 0.56
N GLY A 247 8.27 0.19 0.68
CA GLY A 247 8.16 -1.22 1.04
C GLY A 247 7.54 -1.43 2.42
N LEU A 248 7.93 -0.61 3.41
CA LEU A 248 7.36 -0.60 4.75
C LEU A 248 5.88 -0.25 4.73
N PHE A 249 5.45 0.71 3.89
CA PHE A 249 4.04 1.01 3.72
C PHE A 249 3.27 -0.23 3.24
N PHE A 250 3.73 -0.88 2.17
CA PHE A 250 3.04 -2.07 1.65
C PHE A 250 2.98 -3.21 2.66
N PHE A 251 4.06 -3.44 3.40
CA PHE A 251 4.10 -4.43 4.48
C PHE A 251 3.08 -4.11 5.59
N LEU A 252 3.09 -2.87 6.10
CA LEU A 252 2.15 -2.45 7.14
C LEU A 252 0.71 -2.38 6.63
N ALA A 253 0.50 -2.09 5.35
CA ALA A 253 -0.82 -2.13 4.73
C ALA A 253 -1.39 -3.54 4.70
N ALA A 254 -0.57 -4.55 4.34
CA ALA A 254 -0.96 -5.95 4.44
C ALA A 254 -1.37 -6.31 5.87
N ALA A 255 -0.54 -5.95 6.87
CA ALA A 255 -0.86 -6.17 8.27
C ALA A 255 -2.14 -5.43 8.71
N ALA A 256 -2.33 -4.18 8.31
CA ALA A 256 -3.49 -3.37 8.66
C ALA A 256 -4.79 -3.98 8.13
N VAL A 257 -4.79 -4.42 6.87
CA VAL A 257 -5.95 -5.08 6.25
C VAL A 257 -6.27 -6.38 6.98
N LEU A 258 -5.26 -7.18 7.31
CA LEU A 258 -5.47 -8.47 7.99
C LEU A 258 -5.94 -8.32 9.42
N VAL A 259 -5.37 -7.39 10.18
CA VAL A 259 -5.80 -7.13 11.55
C VAL A 259 -7.23 -6.59 11.56
N THR A 260 -7.57 -5.72 10.61
CA THR A 260 -8.93 -5.16 10.49
C THR A 260 -9.96 -6.23 10.09
N GLY A 261 -9.61 -7.13 9.16
CA GLY A 261 -10.47 -8.20 8.67
C GLY A 261 -10.38 -9.52 9.44
N SER A 262 -9.68 -9.57 10.57
CA SER A 262 -9.38 -10.82 11.30
C SER A 262 -10.60 -11.58 11.84
N GLY A 263 -11.75 -10.91 11.97
CA GLY A 263 -13.04 -11.54 12.29
C GLY A 263 -13.71 -12.24 11.09
N ASP A 264 -13.32 -11.87 9.87
CA ASP A 264 -13.91 -12.29 8.60
C ASP A 264 -12.89 -13.10 7.78
N GLY A 265 -12.14 -14.00 8.44
CA GLY A 265 -10.88 -14.63 7.97
C GLY A 265 -10.89 -15.41 6.63
N GLY A 266 -11.94 -15.30 5.82
CA GLY A 266 -12.04 -15.77 4.44
C GLY A 266 -12.71 -14.78 3.48
N ASP A 267 -12.94 -13.51 3.88
CA ASP A 267 -13.51 -12.50 2.98
C ASP A 267 -12.60 -12.29 1.76
N PRO A 268 -13.09 -12.56 0.54
CA PRO A 268 -12.32 -12.37 -0.69
C PRO A 268 -11.76 -10.95 -0.82
N GLY A 269 -12.46 -9.92 -0.33
CA GLY A 269 -11.99 -8.54 -0.36
C GLY A 269 -10.75 -8.32 0.50
N VAL A 270 -10.71 -8.93 1.69
CA VAL A 270 -9.56 -8.88 2.60
C VAL A 270 -8.38 -9.62 1.99
N LEU A 271 -8.62 -10.80 1.42
CA LEU A 271 -7.58 -11.60 0.75
C LEU A 271 -6.99 -10.88 -0.45
N VAL A 272 -7.83 -10.29 -1.32
CA VAL A 272 -7.37 -9.52 -2.48
C VAL A 272 -6.51 -8.33 -2.05
N ALA A 273 -6.98 -7.51 -1.12
CA ALA A 273 -6.28 -6.30 -0.70
C ALA A 273 -4.97 -6.61 0.06
N SER A 274 -4.99 -7.56 0.99
CA SER A 274 -3.80 -7.95 1.76
C SER A 274 -2.75 -8.64 0.88
N SER A 275 -3.17 -9.48 -0.07
CA SER A 275 -2.27 -10.17 -0.99
C SER A 275 -1.67 -9.21 -2.01
N ALA A 276 -2.44 -8.23 -2.51
CA ALA A 276 -1.90 -7.15 -3.34
C ALA A 276 -0.83 -6.34 -2.58
N ALA A 277 -1.10 -5.96 -1.33
CA ALA A 277 -0.14 -5.25 -0.49
C ALA A 277 1.14 -6.10 -0.22
N ALA A 278 0.98 -7.39 0.09
CA ALA A 278 2.12 -8.29 0.32
C ALA A 278 2.96 -8.48 -0.96
N GLY A 279 2.33 -8.63 -2.12
CA GLY A 279 3.01 -8.71 -3.42
C GLY A 279 3.78 -7.44 -3.76
N LEU A 280 3.20 -6.27 -3.50
CA LEU A 280 3.88 -4.99 -3.67
C LEU A 280 5.09 -4.85 -2.72
N ALA A 281 4.97 -5.29 -1.47
CA ALA A 281 6.08 -5.30 -0.52
C ALA A 281 7.23 -6.20 -1.02
N PHE A 282 6.90 -7.43 -1.45
CA PHE A 282 7.84 -8.37 -2.07
C PHE A 282 8.53 -7.76 -3.30
N GLY A 283 7.75 -7.15 -4.19
CA GLY A 283 8.23 -6.49 -5.41
C GLY A 283 9.01 -5.19 -5.16
N THR A 284 9.07 -4.71 -3.92
CA THR A 284 9.80 -3.48 -3.59
C THR A 284 11.18 -3.77 -3.00
N LYS A 285 11.30 -4.78 -2.11
CA LYS A 285 12.58 -5.06 -1.43
C LYS A 285 12.70 -6.53 -1.03
N LEU A 286 13.81 -7.18 -1.38
CA LEU A 286 14.07 -8.58 -1.04
C LEU A 286 14.06 -8.85 0.47
N ALA A 287 14.47 -7.88 1.29
CA ALA A 287 14.43 -8.00 2.75
C ALA A 287 13.00 -8.18 3.31
N LEU A 288 11.97 -7.81 2.54
CA LEU A 288 10.57 -7.96 2.92
C LEU A 288 9.99 -9.32 2.56
N ILE A 289 10.73 -10.19 1.86
CA ILE A 289 10.26 -11.54 1.50
C ILE A 289 9.95 -12.36 2.75
N ALA A 290 10.90 -12.43 3.69
CA ALA A 290 10.70 -13.22 4.91
C ALA A 290 9.59 -12.65 5.82
N PRO A 291 9.53 -11.33 6.10
CA PRO A 291 8.41 -10.74 6.83
C PRO A 291 7.05 -10.90 6.14
N ALA A 292 6.96 -10.67 4.82
CA ALA A 292 5.71 -10.84 4.08
C ALA A 292 5.28 -12.32 4.02
N GLY A 293 6.25 -13.24 3.84
CA GLY A 293 6.03 -14.68 3.91
C GLY A 293 5.54 -15.12 5.29
N ALA A 294 6.10 -14.57 6.37
CA ALA A 294 5.64 -14.83 7.73
C ALA A 294 4.20 -14.34 7.97
N LEU A 295 3.83 -13.17 7.44
CA LEU A 295 2.44 -12.70 7.45
C LEU A 295 1.51 -13.66 6.70
N LEU A 296 1.91 -14.11 5.51
CA LEU A 296 1.18 -15.10 4.71
C LEU A 296 0.97 -16.42 5.45
N VAL A 297 2.01 -16.96 6.08
CA VAL A 297 1.92 -18.19 6.88
C VAL A 297 1.02 -17.97 8.11
N GLY A 298 1.17 -16.83 8.78
CA GLY A 298 0.31 -16.42 9.89
C GLY A 298 -1.17 -16.37 9.49
N MET A 299 -1.49 -15.84 8.30
CA MET A 299 -2.85 -15.83 7.75
C MET A 299 -3.42 -17.25 7.59
N ILE A 300 -2.69 -18.14 6.91
CA ILE A 300 -3.13 -19.51 6.67
C ILE A 300 -3.38 -20.22 8.01
N ALA A 301 -2.51 -20.00 8.99
CA ALA A 301 -2.66 -20.57 10.33
C ALA A 301 -3.89 -20.03 11.08
N VAL A 302 -4.25 -18.76 10.92
CA VAL A 302 -5.44 -18.15 11.55
C VAL A 302 -6.72 -18.57 10.84
N ALA A 303 -6.78 -18.51 9.51
CA ALA A 303 -7.93 -18.92 8.71
C ALA A 303 -8.33 -20.38 8.99
N THR A 304 -7.36 -21.29 8.98
CA THR A 304 -7.59 -22.72 9.26
C THR A 304 -7.97 -23.01 10.72
N ARG A 305 -7.71 -22.10 11.66
CA ARG A 305 -8.17 -22.21 13.06
C ARG A 305 -9.61 -21.71 13.23
N GLY A 306 -10.02 -20.71 12.45
CA GLY A 306 -11.40 -20.19 12.43
C GLY A 306 -12.39 -21.23 11.94
N GLU A 307 -12.10 -21.89 10.81
CA GLU A 307 -12.92 -22.97 10.23
C GLU A 307 -13.12 -24.12 11.23
N ARG A 308 -12.03 -24.56 11.88
CA ARG A 308 -12.07 -25.64 12.87
C ARG A 308 -12.91 -25.30 14.11
N ARG A 309 -12.96 -24.03 14.53
CA ARG A 309 -13.81 -23.59 15.65
C ARG A 309 -15.28 -23.47 15.24
N GLY A 310 -15.56 -23.01 14.02
CA GLY A 310 -16.92 -22.99 13.45
C GLY A 310 -17.54 -24.38 13.40
N GLU A 311 -16.81 -25.36 12.86
CA GLU A 311 -17.25 -26.76 12.79
C GLU A 311 -17.49 -27.38 14.18
N GLN A 312 -16.69 -27.00 15.19
CA GLN A 312 -16.85 -27.50 16.56
C GLN A 312 -18.08 -26.90 17.25
N ASN A 313 -18.38 -25.62 17.04
CA ASN A 313 -19.58 -24.99 17.57
C ASN A 313 -20.84 -25.55 16.91
N GLU A 314 -20.83 -25.77 15.59
CA GLU A 314 -21.97 -26.34 14.85
C GLU A 314 -22.25 -27.80 15.29
N LYS A 315 -21.20 -28.60 15.51
CA LYS A 315 -21.33 -29.96 16.09
C LYS A 315 -21.74 -29.95 17.56
N GLY A 316 -21.36 -28.93 18.32
CA GLY A 316 -21.76 -28.74 19.72
C GLY A 316 -23.25 -28.43 19.87
N ASP A 317 -23.77 -27.54 19.02
CA ASP A 317 -25.17 -27.14 19.02
C ASP A 317 -26.09 -28.26 18.51
N ALA A 318 -25.66 -29.00 17.48
CA ALA A 318 -26.37 -30.20 17.01
C ALA A 318 -26.48 -31.30 18.08
N ARG A 319 -25.51 -31.42 18.99
CA ARG A 319 -25.56 -32.35 20.14
C ARG A 319 -26.44 -31.83 21.29
N GLY A 320 -26.61 -30.52 21.42
CA GLY A 320 -27.52 -29.89 22.38
C GLY A 320 -28.99 -30.12 22.03
N VAL A 321 -29.33 -30.05 20.73
CA VAL A 321 -30.70 -30.24 20.23
C VAL A 321 -31.18 -31.70 20.37
N LEU A 322 -30.27 -32.68 20.31
CA LEU A 322 -30.61 -34.10 20.50
C LEU A 322 -30.85 -34.51 21.97
N ARG A 323 -30.54 -33.65 22.95
CA ARG A 323 -30.65 -33.99 24.38
C ARG A 323 -32.00 -33.67 25.03
N TRP A 324 -32.94 -33.04 24.30
CA TRP A 324 -34.22 -32.56 24.83
C TRP A 324 -35.46 -33.47 24.58
N ARG A 325 -35.29 -34.72 24.12
CA ARG A 325 -36.42 -35.62 23.79
C ARG A 325 -36.75 -36.73 24.79
N HIS A 326 -36.15 -36.75 25.99
CA HIS A 326 -36.53 -37.72 27.03
C HIS A 326 -36.94 -37.03 28.33
N GLY A 327 -38.15 -36.45 28.32
CA GLY A 327 -38.87 -36.12 29.55
C GLY A 327 -39.49 -37.39 30.17
N PRO A 328 -39.46 -37.56 31.50
CA PRO A 328 -40.02 -38.73 32.17
C PRO A 328 -41.56 -38.66 32.15
N ARG A 329 -42.19 -39.66 31.52
CA ARG A 329 -43.63 -39.91 31.68
C ARG A 329 -43.88 -40.43 33.08
N ARG A 330 -44.45 -39.59 33.95
CA ARG A 330 -45.05 -40.01 35.22
C ARG A 330 -46.33 -40.81 34.94
N ARG A 331 -46.43 -41.99 35.54
CA ARG A 331 -47.67 -42.63 35.97
C ARG A 331 -47.47 -43.06 37.41
#